data_AF-A0A966SI63-F1
#
_entry.id   AF-A0A966SI63-F1
#
_cell.length_a   1.000
_cell.length_b   1.000
_cell.length_c   1.000
_cell.angle_alpha   90.00
_cell.angle_beta   90.00
_cell.angle_gamma   90.00
#
_symmetry.space_group_name_H-M   'P 1'
#
loop_
_entity.id
_entity.type
_entity.pdbx_description
1 polymer ?
#
loop_
_entity_poly.entity_id
_entity_poly.type
_entity_poly.pdbx_seq_one_letter_code
_entity_poly.pdbx_strand_id
1 'polypeptide(L)'
;LWNRRNHATGGYTVMRGRIGGKPGEEIALTDARFHTWAHSCLSGGRILVNAVHPQHGSGVFLLSAGKDGAPRYEPVECELTARGQLHRASISPGERRICFEFLPGRQFTEPGHTLYHADFDAQRRTITNLKPFANHPAKPQWFAYPRWIDGEDAIVFHSGESGKNQLYVHRPAEGTTARVSLDAHADYRYPHGEAAPC
;
A
#
# COMPACT_ATOMS: atom_id res chain seq x y z
N LEU A 1 -5.26 0.26 -12.77
CA LEU A 1 -5.88 1.19 -11.80
C LEU A 1 -4.82 2.20 -11.38
N TRP A 2 -5.17 3.46 -11.13
CA TRP A 2 -4.26 4.45 -10.55
C TRP A 2 -5.03 5.50 -9.75
N ASN A 3 -4.30 6.25 -8.92
CA ASN A 3 -4.83 7.34 -8.13
C ASN A 3 -4.61 8.66 -8.89
N ARG A 4 -5.69 9.34 -9.29
CA ARG A 4 -5.63 10.65 -9.92
C ARG A 4 -5.85 11.74 -8.87
N ARG A 5 -4.92 12.68 -8.78
CA ARG A 5 -5.04 13.84 -7.90
C ARG A 5 -6.13 14.77 -8.41
N ASN A 6 -6.99 15.25 -7.52
CA ASN A 6 -7.93 16.34 -7.77
C ASN A 6 -7.25 17.66 -7.39
N HIS A 7 -7.01 18.54 -8.36
CA HIS A 7 -6.34 19.81 -8.13
C HIS A 7 -7.15 20.80 -7.28
N ALA A 8 -8.48 20.70 -7.30
CA ALA A 8 -9.34 21.61 -6.54
C ALA A 8 -9.39 21.27 -5.05
N THR A 9 -9.37 19.97 -4.70
CA THR A 9 -9.49 19.51 -3.30
C THR A 9 -8.18 19.00 -2.71
N GLY A 10 -7.17 18.74 -3.53
CA GLY A 10 -5.93 18.05 -3.13
C GLY A 10 -6.09 16.54 -2.87
N GLY A 11 -7.33 16.03 -2.86
CA GLY A 11 -7.65 14.62 -2.68
C GLY A 11 -7.31 13.76 -3.90
N TYR A 12 -7.60 12.46 -3.81
CA TYR A 12 -7.37 11.50 -4.89
C TYR A 12 -8.65 10.76 -5.25
N THR A 13 -8.74 10.34 -6.50
CA THR A 13 -9.81 9.52 -7.07
C THR A 13 -9.19 8.27 -7.69
N VAL A 14 -9.80 7.11 -7.46
CA VAL A 14 -9.36 5.86 -8.07
C VAL A 14 -9.91 5.77 -9.49
N MET A 15 -9.03 5.55 -10.45
CA MET A 15 -9.34 5.49 -11.87
C MET A 15 -9.12 4.08 -12.42
N ARG A 16 -9.96 3.67 -13.37
CA ARG A 16 -9.86 2.42 -14.12
C ARG A 16 -9.70 2.70 -15.61
N GLY A 17 -8.62 2.18 -16.16
CA GLY A 17 -8.39 2.09 -17.61
C GLY A 17 -8.61 0.67 -18.11
N ARG A 18 -8.50 0.50 -19.42
CA ARG A 18 -8.50 -0.80 -20.10
C ARG A 18 -7.11 -1.09 -20.63
N ILE A 19 -6.76 -2.37 -20.76
CA ILE A 19 -5.50 -2.77 -21.40
C ILE A 19 -5.56 -2.29 -22.86
N GLY A 20 -4.51 -1.59 -23.31
CA GLY A 20 -4.45 -0.97 -24.63
C GLY A 20 -5.31 0.30 -24.80
N GLY A 21 -5.96 0.77 -23.74
CA GLY A 21 -6.72 2.03 -23.75
C GLY A 21 -5.80 3.25 -23.90
N LYS A 22 -6.36 4.35 -24.39
CA LYS A 22 -5.64 5.62 -24.58
C LYS A 22 -5.78 6.52 -23.35
N PRO A 23 -4.82 7.45 -23.12
CA PRO A 23 -4.98 8.50 -22.12
C PRO A 23 -6.31 9.26 -22.32
N GLY A 24 -7.06 9.44 -21.24
CA GLY A 24 -8.38 10.10 -21.25
C GLY A 24 -9.57 9.15 -21.38
N GLU A 25 -9.39 7.88 -21.75
CA GLU A 25 -10.50 6.89 -21.85
C GLU A 25 -10.92 6.31 -20.50
N GLU A 26 -10.39 6.85 -19.41
CA GLU A 26 -10.38 6.18 -18.13
C GLU A 26 -11.51 6.68 -17.25
N ILE A 27 -12.13 5.75 -16.54
CA ILE A 27 -13.35 6.02 -15.78
C ILE A 27 -13.05 6.08 -14.30
N ALA A 28 -13.65 7.05 -13.63
CA ALA A 28 -13.57 7.15 -12.17
C ALA A 28 -14.35 5.99 -11.53
N LEU A 29 -13.72 5.30 -10.60
CA LEU A 29 -14.36 4.28 -9.77
C LEU A 29 -14.90 4.85 -8.46
N THR A 30 -14.40 6.01 -8.05
CA THR A 30 -14.74 6.65 -6.78
C THR A 30 -15.21 8.07 -7.02
N ASP A 31 -15.95 8.60 -6.05
CA ASP A 31 -16.38 9.98 -6.08
C ASP A 31 -15.17 10.94 -5.97
N ALA A 32 -15.17 12.01 -6.74
CA ALA A 32 -14.09 13.01 -6.75
C ALA A 32 -14.20 14.03 -5.60
N ARG A 33 -15.32 14.06 -4.89
CA ARG A 33 -15.60 15.00 -3.79
C ARG A 33 -14.85 14.68 -2.51
N PHE A 34 -14.40 13.43 -2.33
CA PHE A 34 -13.63 13.02 -1.16
C PHE A 34 -12.43 12.16 -1.53
N HIS A 35 -11.44 12.14 -0.65
CA HIS A 35 -10.19 11.43 -0.88
C HIS A 35 -10.41 9.90 -0.87
N THR A 36 -9.97 9.22 -1.93
CA THR A 36 -9.78 7.77 -1.97
C THR A 36 -8.45 7.42 -2.64
N TRP A 37 -7.66 6.56 -1.99
CA TRP A 37 -6.37 6.09 -2.47
C TRP A 37 -6.33 4.56 -2.51
N ALA A 38 -6.16 3.98 -3.69
CA ALA A 38 -6.00 2.55 -3.88
C ALA A 38 -4.56 2.08 -3.61
N HIS A 39 -4.44 0.94 -2.91
CA HIS A 39 -3.17 0.30 -2.59
C HIS A 39 -2.96 -1.02 -3.33
N SER A 40 -3.94 -1.92 -3.24
CA SER A 40 -3.83 -3.30 -3.73
C SER A 40 -5.20 -3.83 -4.15
N CYS A 41 -5.23 -4.87 -4.99
CA CYS A 41 -6.45 -5.48 -5.51
C CYS A 41 -6.51 -6.95 -5.15
N LEU A 42 -7.71 -7.42 -4.84
CA LEU A 42 -8.03 -8.84 -4.68
C LEU A 42 -8.43 -9.43 -6.03
N SER A 43 -8.20 -10.71 -6.23
CA SER A 43 -8.62 -11.55 -7.35
C SER A 43 -10.12 -11.43 -7.65
N GLY A 44 -10.95 -11.28 -6.60
CA GLY A 44 -12.39 -11.02 -6.73
C GLY A 44 -12.76 -9.61 -7.24
N GLY A 45 -11.78 -8.76 -7.55
CA GLY A 45 -11.99 -7.41 -8.08
C GLY A 45 -12.23 -6.31 -7.04
N ARG A 46 -12.28 -6.66 -5.75
CA ARG A 46 -12.29 -5.69 -4.64
C ARG A 46 -10.94 -5.00 -4.52
N ILE A 47 -10.95 -3.74 -4.11
CA ILE A 47 -9.74 -2.90 -4.02
C ILE A 47 -9.55 -2.47 -2.57
N LEU A 48 -8.36 -2.69 -2.00
CA LEU A 48 -7.98 -2.14 -0.72
C LEU A 48 -7.65 -0.66 -0.88
N VAL A 49 -8.40 0.20 -0.19
CA VAL A 49 -8.25 1.66 -0.29
C VAL A 49 -8.17 2.31 1.10
N ASN A 50 -7.46 3.44 1.19
CA ASN A 50 -7.78 4.44 2.20
C ASN A 50 -8.86 5.37 1.65
N ALA A 51 -9.78 5.82 2.50
CA ALA A 51 -10.73 6.87 2.11
C ALA A 51 -11.10 7.77 3.28
N VAL A 52 -11.52 9.01 2.97
CA VAL A 52 -12.19 9.92 3.91
C VAL A 52 -13.67 9.95 3.54
N HIS A 53 -14.39 8.87 3.86
CA HIS A 53 -15.76 8.66 3.41
C HIS A 53 -16.74 9.55 4.19
N PRO A 54 -17.71 10.22 3.53
CA PRO A 54 -18.62 11.16 4.21
C PRO A 54 -19.49 10.51 5.30
N GLN A 55 -19.83 9.23 5.16
CA GLN A 55 -20.66 8.51 6.13
C GLN A 55 -19.86 7.62 7.09
N HIS A 56 -18.68 7.16 6.69
CA HIS A 56 -17.89 6.18 7.47
C HIS A 56 -16.61 6.79 8.07
N GLY A 57 -16.34 8.06 7.78
CA GLY A 57 -15.13 8.73 8.23
C GLY A 57 -13.87 8.28 7.49
N SER A 58 -12.72 8.63 8.08
CA SER A 58 -11.40 8.23 7.57
C SER A 58 -11.08 6.80 7.98
N GLY A 59 -10.63 5.98 7.04
CA GLY A 59 -10.29 4.60 7.34
C GLY A 59 -9.76 3.80 6.15
N VAL A 60 -9.65 2.49 6.35
CA VAL A 60 -9.29 1.50 5.34
C VAL A 60 -10.56 0.74 4.94
N PHE A 61 -10.73 0.49 3.65
CA PHE A 61 -11.93 -0.13 3.11
C PHE A 61 -11.57 -1.16 2.03
N LEU A 62 -12.43 -2.17 1.88
CA LEU A 62 -12.56 -2.92 0.64
C LEU A 62 -13.62 -2.24 -0.23
N LEU A 63 -13.16 -1.72 -1.36
CA LEU A 63 -13.97 -1.05 -2.36
C LEU A 63 -14.44 -2.05 -3.41
N SER A 64 -15.74 -2.17 -3.60
CA SER A 64 -16.34 -2.84 -4.75
C SER A 64 -16.80 -1.78 -5.76
N ALA A 65 -16.21 -1.77 -6.96
CA ALA A 65 -16.72 -0.96 -8.06
C ALA A 65 -18.06 -1.56 -8.52
N GLY A 66 -19.18 -0.91 -8.20
CA GLY A 66 -20.49 -1.35 -8.67
C GLY A 66 -20.49 -1.50 -10.19
N LYS A 67 -21.07 -2.58 -10.71
CA LYS A 67 -21.19 -2.76 -12.17
C LYS A 67 -22.08 -1.69 -12.80
N ASP A 68 -23.09 -1.20 -12.05
CA ASP A 68 -24.09 -0.22 -12.50
C ASP A 68 -24.54 0.75 -11.37
N GLY A 69 -23.70 0.94 -10.35
CA GLY A 69 -24.09 1.69 -9.15
C GLY A 69 -22.92 2.33 -8.41
N ALA A 70 -23.26 3.13 -7.39
CA ALA A 70 -22.27 3.81 -6.56
C ALA A 70 -21.27 2.81 -5.93
N PRO A 71 -19.97 3.17 -5.85
CA PRO A 71 -18.97 2.33 -5.22
C PRO A 71 -19.38 1.97 -3.78
N ARG A 72 -19.23 0.69 -3.42
CA ARG A 72 -19.47 0.22 -2.06
C ARG A 72 -18.16 0.18 -1.28
N TYR A 73 -18.10 0.96 -0.22
CA TYR A 73 -16.99 0.99 0.72
C TYR A 73 -17.32 0.09 1.91
N GLU A 74 -16.55 -0.97 2.10
CA GLU A 74 -16.72 -1.89 3.21
C GLU A 74 -15.60 -1.68 4.22
N PRO A 75 -15.86 -1.14 5.43
CA PRO A 75 -14.82 -0.86 6.40
C PRO A 75 -13.99 -2.10 6.73
N VAL A 76 -12.68 -1.92 6.81
CA VAL A 76 -11.72 -2.92 7.28
C VAL A 76 -11.28 -2.55 8.68
N GLU A 77 -11.50 -3.46 9.63
CA GLU A 77 -11.07 -3.30 11.01
C GLU A 77 -9.56 -3.51 11.12
N CYS A 78 -8.88 -2.57 11.79
CA CYS A 78 -7.45 -2.62 12.06
C CYS A 78 -7.15 -1.65 13.21
N GLU A 79 -6.52 -2.12 14.28
CA GLU A 79 -6.24 -1.29 15.48
C GLU A 79 -5.33 -0.07 15.20
N LEU A 80 -4.61 -0.05 14.07
CA LEU A 80 -3.74 1.07 13.71
C LEU A 80 -4.49 2.24 13.05
N THR A 81 -5.67 2.02 12.47
CA THR A 81 -6.39 3.08 11.73
C THR A 81 -6.91 4.20 12.63
N ALA A 82 -7.09 3.93 13.92
CA ALA A 82 -7.37 4.96 14.91
C ALA A 82 -6.18 5.89 15.18
N ARG A 83 -4.95 5.40 14.94
CA ARG A 83 -3.68 6.06 15.30
C ARG A 83 -2.94 6.63 14.10
N GLY A 84 -3.35 6.32 12.88
CA GLY A 84 -2.63 6.72 11.68
C GLY A 84 -3.20 6.16 10.39
N GLN A 85 -2.38 6.14 9.36
CA GLN A 85 -2.77 5.73 8.01
C GLN A 85 -1.85 4.67 7.44
N LEU A 86 -2.43 3.76 6.65
CA LEU A 86 -1.68 2.79 5.87
C LEU A 86 -1.20 3.43 4.57
N HIS A 87 0.07 3.28 4.23
CA HIS A 87 0.66 3.74 2.99
C HIS A 87 1.24 2.57 2.20
N ARG A 88 1.15 2.68 0.86
CA ARG A 88 1.77 1.77 -0.11
C ARG A 88 1.55 0.29 0.26
N ALA A 89 0.35 -0.07 0.71
CA ALA A 89 0.02 -1.40 1.21
C ALA A 89 -0.04 -2.44 0.09
N SER A 90 0.27 -3.69 0.42
CA SER A 90 0.26 -4.83 -0.49
C SER A 90 -0.39 -6.02 0.17
N ILE A 91 -1.43 -6.56 -0.47
CA ILE A 91 -1.99 -7.87 -0.13
C ILE A 91 -1.12 -8.94 -0.80
N SER A 92 -0.93 -10.06 -0.12
CA SER A 92 -0.23 -11.26 -0.63
C SER A 92 -1.00 -11.95 -1.75
N PRO A 93 -0.34 -12.72 -2.64
CA PRO A 93 -1.01 -13.49 -3.68
C PRO A 93 -2.11 -14.42 -3.18
N GLY A 94 -1.94 -15.06 -2.02
CA GLY A 94 -2.96 -15.92 -1.41
C GLY A 94 -4.08 -15.16 -0.69
N GLU A 95 -4.04 -13.82 -0.65
CA GLU A 95 -5.01 -12.95 0.02
C GLU A 95 -5.20 -13.22 1.52
N ARG A 96 -4.17 -13.75 2.20
CA ARG A 96 -4.21 -14.08 3.64
C ARG A 96 -3.32 -13.19 4.49
N ARG A 97 -2.42 -12.44 3.86
CA ARG A 97 -1.44 -11.57 4.49
C ARG A 97 -1.41 -10.20 3.84
N ILE A 98 -1.03 -9.19 4.60
CA ILE A 98 -0.82 -7.82 4.13
C ILE A 98 0.50 -7.28 4.68
N CYS A 99 1.21 -6.49 3.89
CA CYS A 99 2.32 -5.67 4.36
C CYS A 99 2.12 -4.22 3.95
N PHE A 100 2.53 -3.27 4.78
CA PHE A 100 2.27 -1.85 4.54
C PHE A 100 3.22 -0.96 5.32
N GLU A 101 3.27 0.30 4.92
CA GLU A 101 3.85 1.36 5.71
C GLU A 101 2.80 1.97 6.62
N PHE A 102 3.17 2.24 7.86
CA PHE A 102 2.34 2.95 8.80
C PHE A 102 2.90 4.33 9.05
N LEU A 103 2.05 5.33 8.83
CA LEU A 103 2.30 6.70 9.19
C LEU A 103 1.45 7.06 10.42
N PRO A 104 2.06 7.36 11.59
CA PRO A 104 1.34 7.85 12.75
C PRO A 104 0.67 9.21 12.49
N GLY A 105 -0.54 9.39 13.00
CA GLY A 105 -1.30 10.62 12.86
C GLY A 105 -1.98 10.80 11.50
N ARG A 106 -2.55 11.99 11.28
CA ARG A 106 -3.36 12.30 10.09
C ARG A 106 -2.65 13.18 9.07
N GLN A 107 -1.57 13.83 9.48
CA GLN A 107 -0.80 14.68 8.59
C GLN A 107 0.24 13.83 7.88
N PHE A 108 0.27 13.94 6.55
CA PHE A 108 1.30 13.27 5.75
C PHE A 108 2.69 13.83 6.11
N THR A 109 3.57 12.97 6.60
CA THR A 109 4.97 13.29 6.85
C THR A 109 5.85 12.19 6.28
N GLU A 110 6.94 12.58 5.63
CA GLU A 110 7.90 11.65 5.05
C GLU A 110 9.30 12.29 5.15
N PRO A 111 10.36 11.52 5.47
CA PRO A 111 10.37 10.10 5.84
C PRO A 111 9.90 9.84 7.29
N GLY A 112 9.78 8.57 7.70
CA GLY A 112 9.38 8.23 9.08
C GLY A 112 8.52 6.99 9.27
N HIS A 113 8.21 6.24 8.21
CA HIS A 113 7.21 5.18 8.30
C HIS A 113 7.76 3.91 8.96
N THR A 114 6.93 3.24 9.75
CA THR A 114 7.20 1.87 10.25
C THR A 114 6.61 0.87 9.27
N LEU A 115 7.35 -0.19 8.93
CA LEU A 115 6.82 -1.26 8.08
C LEU A 115 6.22 -2.37 8.94
N TYR A 116 5.00 -2.76 8.58
CA TYR A 116 4.26 -3.85 9.21
C TYR A 116 3.98 -4.97 8.23
N HIS A 117 3.89 -6.19 8.74
CA HIS A 117 3.16 -7.27 8.12
C HIS A 117 2.10 -7.82 9.09
N ALA A 118 1.04 -8.40 8.56
CA ALA A 118 -0.13 -8.80 9.33
C ALA A 118 -0.94 -9.87 8.59
N ASP A 119 -1.86 -10.49 9.31
CA ASP A 119 -2.89 -11.35 8.73
C ASP A 119 -4.01 -10.47 8.14
N PHE A 120 -4.55 -10.91 7.00
CA PHE A 120 -5.62 -10.23 6.30
C PHE A 120 -6.75 -11.22 6.02
N ASP A 121 -7.96 -10.85 6.40
CA ASP A 121 -9.16 -11.62 6.11
C ASP A 121 -10.16 -10.73 5.34
N ALA A 122 -10.32 -11.03 4.06
CA ALA A 122 -11.20 -10.27 3.18
C ALA A 122 -12.70 -10.53 3.42
N GLN A 123 -13.07 -11.65 4.04
CA GLN A 123 -14.47 -11.99 4.34
C GLN A 123 -14.92 -11.31 5.62
N ARG A 124 -14.09 -11.39 6.67
CA ARG A 124 -14.31 -10.70 7.94
C ARG A 124 -13.98 -9.21 7.87
N ARG A 125 -13.19 -8.81 6.87
CA ARG A 125 -12.68 -7.43 6.66
C ARG A 125 -11.85 -6.99 7.85
N THR A 126 -10.85 -7.78 8.20
CA THR A 126 -9.98 -7.52 9.35
C THR A 126 -8.51 -7.60 8.95
N ILE A 127 -7.70 -6.74 9.57
CA ILE A 127 -6.23 -6.83 9.59
C ILE A 127 -5.84 -7.06 11.05
N THR A 128 -5.23 -8.21 11.34
CA THR A 128 -4.91 -8.67 12.70
C THR A 128 -3.47 -9.16 12.78
N ASN A 129 -2.98 -9.44 13.99
CA ASN A 129 -1.62 -9.98 14.20
C ASN A 129 -0.53 -9.09 13.59
N LEU A 130 -0.63 -7.78 13.85
CA LEU A 130 0.29 -6.75 13.39
C LEU A 130 1.69 -6.98 13.95
N LYS A 131 2.68 -7.08 13.06
CA LYS A 131 4.08 -7.27 13.38
C LYS A 131 4.92 -6.21 12.69
N PRO A 132 5.48 -5.25 13.44
CA PRO A 132 6.45 -4.32 12.88
C PRO A 132 7.74 -5.09 12.58
N PHE A 133 8.30 -4.90 11.39
CA PHE A 133 9.53 -5.61 10.98
C PHE A 133 10.66 -4.67 10.54
N ALA A 134 10.36 -3.40 10.27
CA ALA A 134 11.38 -2.40 9.96
C ALA A 134 10.97 -1.02 10.48
N ASN A 135 11.97 -0.25 10.93
CA ASN A 135 11.82 1.11 11.46
C ASN A 135 10.75 1.25 12.58
N HIS A 136 10.75 0.33 13.54
CA HIS A 136 9.85 0.40 14.71
C HIS A 136 9.89 1.76 15.44
N PRO A 137 11.06 2.42 15.61
CA PRO A 137 11.12 3.73 16.25
C PRO A 137 10.62 4.90 15.38
N ALA A 138 10.14 4.64 14.16
CA ALA A 138 9.71 5.67 13.21
C ALA A 138 10.80 6.75 12.98
N LYS A 139 12.06 6.33 12.84
CA LYS A 139 13.18 7.24 12.54
C LYS A 139 12.87 7.95 11.22
N PRO A 140 13.25 9.23 11.05
CA PRO A 140 13.05 10.01 9.83
C PRO A 140 14.01 9.53 8.72
N GLN A 141 13.84 8.28 8.31
CA GLN A 141 14.60 7.57 7.29
C GLN A 141 13.63 6.87 6.35
N TRP A 142 14.06 6.73 5.10
CA TRP A 142 13.22 6.16 4.07
C TRP A 142 13.07 4.65 4.27
N PHE A 143 11.86 4.21 4.59
CA PHE A 143 11.47 2.80 4.62
C PHE A 143 10.17 2.71 3.83
N ALA A 144 10.19 2.01 2.69
CA ALA A 144 9.06 2.09 1.78
C ALA A 144 8.87 0.89 0.86
N TYR A 145 7.68 0.83 0.26
CA TYR A 145 7.24 -0.13 -0.75
C TYR A 145 7.41 -1.60 -0.32
N PRO A 146 6.92 -2.02 0.87
CA PRO A 146 6.92 -3.44 1.21
C PRO A 146 6.02 -4.21 0.25
N ARG A 147 6.54 -5.29 -0.36
CA ARG A 147 5.79 -6.17 -1.27
C ARG A 147 6.06 -7.62 -0.93
N TRP A 148 4.99 -8.42 -0.89
CA TRP A 148 5.11 -9.88 -0.80
C TRP A 148 5.77 -10.42 -2.06
N ILE A 149 6.75 -11.30 -1.88
CA ILE A 149 7.45 -12.06 -2.91
C ILE A 149 7.50 -13.52 -2.48
N ASP A 150 8.04 -14.38 -3.36
CA ASP A 150 8.29 -15.79 -3.05
C ASP A 150 7.05 -16.50 -2.50
N GLY A 151 5.94 -16.40 -3.23
CA GLY A 151 4.69 -17.05 -2.84
C GLY A 151 4.06 -16.54 -1.55
N GLU A 152 4.48 -15.38 -1.02
CA GLU A 152 4.09 -14.78 0.28
C GLU A 152 4.94 -15.18 1.49
N ASP A 153 6.08 -15.84 1.28
CA ASP A 153 7.01 -16.23 2.34
C ASP A 153 8.07 -15.17 2.66
N ALA A 154 8.21 -14.16 1.81
CA ALA A 154 9.15 -13.06 2.02
C ALA A 154 8.56 -11.70 1.60
N ILE A 155 9.14 -10.63 2.15
CA ILE A 155 8.76 -9.25 1.86
C ILE A 155 10.00 -8.49 1.38
N VAL A 156 9.96 -7.96 0.17
CA VAL A 156 10.97 -7.01 -0.33
C VAL A 156 10.56 -5.58 0.05
N PHE A 157 11.53 -4.74 0.41
CA PHE A 157 11.30 -3.33 0.71
C PHE A 157 12.56 -2.48 0.48
N HIS A 158 12.37 -1.16 0.39
CA HIS A 158 13.48 -0.20 0.37
C HIS A 158 13.80 0.27 1.78
N SER A 159 15.08 0.37 2.12
CA SER A 159 15.55 1.04 3.33
C SER A 159 16.74 1.95 3.05
N GLY A 160 16.65 3.18 3.56
CA GLY A 160 17.70 4.20 3.56
C GLY A 160 18.62 4.14 4.78
N GLU A 161 18.50 3.12 5.63
CA GLU A 161 19.24 3.04 6.90
C GLU A 161 20.77 3.05 6.73
N SER A 162 21.26 2.58 5.59
CA SER A 162 22.69 2.61 5.25
C SER A 162 23.20 3.99 4.78
N GLY A 163 22.33 5.01 4.70
CA GLY A 163 22.61 6.29 4.02
C GLY A 163 22.46 6.22 2.50
N LYS A 164 22.35 5.02 1.94
CA LYS A 164 21.86 4.74 0.57
C LYS A 164 20.57 3.96 0.67
N ASN A 165 19.68 4.17 -0.29
CA ASN A 165 18.45 3.41 -0.32
C ASN A 165 18.68 2.08 -1.03
N GLN A 166 18.69 1.02 -0.25
CA GLN A 166 19.04 -0.32 -0.66
C GLN A 166 17.79 -1.22 -0.65
N LEU A 167 17.87 -2.36 -1.33
CA LEU A 167 16.82 -3.38 -1.31
C LEU A 167 17.11 -4.39 -0.21
N TYR A 168 16.09 -4.68 0.58
CA TYR A 168 16.14 -5.68 1.64
C TYR A 168 15.02 -6.69 1.46
N VAL A 169 15.27 -7.91 1.91
CA VAL A 169 14.27 -8.97 2.03
C VAL A 169 14.13 -9.35 3.49
N HIS A 170 12.90 -9.31 3.99
CA HIS A 170 12.49 -9.81 5.29
C HIS A 170 11.79 -11.16 5.12
N ARG A 171 12.14 -12.16 5.94
CA ARG A 171 11.47 -13.47 6.01
C ARG A 171 10.73 -13.59 7.34
N PRO A 172 9.40 -13.40 7.37
CA PRO A 172 8.63 -13.41 8.62
C PRO A 172 8.72 -14.70 9.43
N ALA A 173 8.81 -15.86 8.75
CA ALA A 173 8.89 -17.16 9.42
C ALA A 173 10.22 -17.34 10.19
N GLU A 174 11.30 -16.77 9.67
CA GLU A 174 12.64 -16.85 10.26
C GLU A 174 12.95 -15.65 11.18
N GLY A 175 12.19 -14.55 11.04
CA GLY A 175 12.49 -13.28 11.70
C GLY A 175 13.76 -12.61 11.16
N THR A 176 14.23 -12.99 9.97
CA THR A 176 15.49 -12.50 9.38
C THR A 176 15.24 -11.37 8.39
N THR A 177 16.20 -10.45 8.30
CA THR A 177 16.21 -9.37 7.31
C THR A 177 17.63 -9.22 6.76
N ALA A 178 17.76 -9.21 5.43
CA ALA A 178 19.06 -9.08 4.77
C ALA A 178 18.98 -8.13 3.57
N ARG A 179 20.08 -7.42 3.31
CA ARG A 179 20.24 -6.63 2.08
C ARG A 179 20.43 -7.59 0.91
N VAL A 180 19.72 -7.35 -0.19
CA VAL A 180 19.83 -8.14 -1.42
C VAL A 180 20.36 -7.35 -2.62
N SER A 181 20.43 -6.02 -2.51
CA SER A 181 21.17 -5.20 -3.47
C SER A 181 22.67 -5.49 -3.40
N LEU A 182 23.28 -5.58 -4.60
CA LEU A 182 24.66 -6.01 -4.79
C LEU A 182 25.66 -4.88 -4.52
N ASP A 183 25.35 -3.66 -4.95
CA ASP A 183 26.19 -2.48 -4.73
C ASP A 183 25.73 -1.68 -3.50
N ALA A 184 26.54 -1.65 -2.46
CA ALA A 184 26.27 -0.89 -1.24
C ALA A 184 26.23 0.64 -1.44
N HIS A 185 26.77 1.14 -2.55
CA HIS A 185 26.90 2.57 -2.83
C HIS A 185 25.85 3.11 -3.80
N ALA A 186 25.18 2.23 -4.54
CA ALA A 186 24.09 2.59 -5.45
C ALA A 186 22.78 2.90 -4.70
N ASP A 187 21.91 3.70 -5.32
CA ASP A 187 20.54 3.94 -4.84
C ASP A 187 19.57 3.09 -5.68
N TYR A 188 18.93 2.13 -5.03
CA TYR A 188 17.99 1.19 -5.64
C TYR A 188 16.53 1.61 -5.52
N ARG A 189 16.22 2.86 -5.13
CA ARG A 189 14.82 3.33 -5.13
C ARG A 189 14.27 3.40 -6.54
N TYR A 190 12.97 3.12 -6.64
CA TYR A 190 12.19 3.28 -7.86
C TYR A 190 12.85 2.55 -9.04
N PRO A 191 13.03 1.22 -8.98
CA PRO A 191 13.66 0.49 -10.07
C PRO A 191 12.91 0.81 -11.37
N HIS A 192 13.62 1.49 -12.29
CA HIS A 192 13.11 1.79 -13.61
C HIS A 192 13.33 0.55 -14.47
N GLY A 193 12.23 -0.07 -14.91
CA GLY A 193 12.27 -1.25 -15.80
C GLY A 193 12.61 -0.90 -17.25
N GLU A 194 12.67 0.38 -17.58
CA GLU A 194 13.07 0.86 -18.90
C GLU A 194 14.60 0.65 -19.02
N ALA A 195 15.00 -0.42 -19.72
CA ALA A 195 16.36 -0.98 -19.83
C ALA A 195 16.79 -2.03 -18.78
N ALA A 196 15.87 -2.65 -18.04
CA ALA A 196 16.20 -3.86 -17.28
C ALA A 196 16.51 -5.02 -18.27
N PRO A 197 17.71 -5.63 -18.23
CA PRO A 197 18.00 -6.79 -19.07
C PRO A 197 17.12 -7.97 -18.64
N CYS A 198 16.38 -8.55 -19.59
CA CYS A 198 15.64 -9.80 -19.44
C CYS A 198 16.30 -10.92 -20.25
#